data_AF-A0A812F9T2-F1
#
_entry.id   AF-A0A812F9T2-F1
#
_cell.length_a   1.000
_cell.length_b   1.000
_cell.length_c   1.000
_cell.angle_alpha   90.00
_cell.angle_beta   90.00
_cell.angle_gamma   90.00
#
_symmetry.space_group_name_H-M   'P 1'
#
loop_
_entity.id
_entity.type
_entity.pdbx_description
1 polymer ?
#
loop_
_entity_poly.entity_id
_entity_poly.type
_entity_poly.pdbx_seq_one_letter_code
_entity_poly.pdbx_strand_id
1 'polypeptide(L)'
;MTSKTKTTSMILTTTTIALLAVMLTPIDVYANHTPWYGGPALTNSRADLYFHSSLNNLSIDGSTNQFAKAKSSTEAAMTTYTNIANSNLILATTSTYGTGKYVVYAGDLGFFGPSGEATYPNDPERYVRYNTQRSFGTTGGCSSFFGYTYAYNLQWLAHHELGHTSGLAHAQQSETSTMVPNCKSTWSTVQSHDSAVIALVY
;
A
#
# COMPACT_ATOMS: atom_id res chain seq x y z
N MET A 1 -46.37 -75.81 -31.45
CA MET A 1 -46.27 -74.72 -30.44
C MET A 1 -44.80 -74.42 -30.23
N THR A 2 -44.30 -73.35 -30.84
CA THR A 2 -42.98 -72.81 -30.50
C THR A 2 -43.04 -71.30 -30.66
N SER A 3 -42.79 -70.64 -29.54
CA SER A 3 -43.04 -69.24 -29.28
C SER A 3 -42.14 -68.33 -30.11
N LYS A 4 -42.73 -67.23 -30.59
CA LYS A 4 -42.05 -66.08 -31.17
C LYS A 4 -41.19 -65.40 -30.11
N THR A 5 -40.01 -64.93 -30.50
CA THR A 5 -39.39 -63.77 -29.85
C THR A 5 -38.81 -62.86 -30.93
N LYS A 6 -39.51 -61.74 -31.16
CA LYS A 6 -39.02 -60.61 -31.95
C LYS A 6 -37.93 -59.91 -31.16
N THR A 7 -36.71 -59.86 -31.68
CA THR A 7 -35.64 -59.03 -31.12
C THR A 7 -35.72 -57.65 -31.77
N THR A 8 -36.30 -56.71 -31.05
CA THR A 8 -36.32 -55.29 -31.38
C THR A 8 -34.91 -54.74 -31.20
N SER A 9 -34.19 -54.44 -32.28
CA SER A 9 -32.93 -53.69 -32.20
C SER A 9 -33.26 -52.24 -31.85
N MET A 10 -32.89 -51.82 -30.64
CA MET A 10 -32.90 -50.42 -30.24
C MET A 10 -31.79 -49.69 -30.99
N ILE A 11 -32.19 -48.65 -31.73
CA ILE A 11 -31.29 -47.63 -32.24
C ILE A 11 -30.74 -46.87 -31.03
N LEU A 12 -29.47 -47.08 -30.72
CA LEU A 12 -28.75 -46.30 -29.71
C LEU A 12 -28.29 -45.00 -30.39
N THR A 13 -29.11 -43.96 -30.31
CA THR A 13 -28.66 -42.59 -30.60
C THR A 13 -27.62 -42.21 -29.55
N THR A 14 -26.35 -42.26 -29.93
CA THR A 14 -25.23 -41.71 -29.16
C THR A 14 -25.33 -40.18 -29.16
N THR A 15 -26.04 -39.62 -28.18
CA THR A 15 -25.89 -38.21 -27.83
C THR A 15 -24.47 -38.02 -27.34
N THR A 16 -23.63 -37.42 -28.19
CA THR A 16 -22.31 -36.92 -27.81
C THR A 16 -22.55 -35.80 -26.79
N ILE A 17 -22.37 -36.11 -25.50
CA ILE A 17 -22.20 -35.07 -24.50
C ILE A 17 -20.82 -34.47 -24.81
N ALA A 18 -20.83 -33.33 -25.50
CA ALA A 18 -19.67 -32.46 -25.50
C ALA A 18 -19.45 -32.09 -24.02
N LEU A 19 -18.48 -32.76 -23.38
CA LEU A 19 -17.89 -32.27 -22.15
C LEU A 19 -17.36 -30.89 -22.53
N LEU A 20 -18.12 -29.85 -22.19
CA LEU A 20 -17.57 -28.53 -22.03
C LEU A 20 -16.60 -28.68 -20.87
N ALA A 21 -15.35 -29.00 -21.19
CA ALA A 21 -14.22 -28.65 -20.37
C ALA A 21 -14.28 -27.13 -20.29
N VAL A 22 -15.13 -26.62 -19.40
CA VAL A 22 -14.84 -25.38 -18.70
C VAL A 22 -13.43 -25.65 -18.21
N MET A 23 -12.47 -24.96 -18.84
CA MET A 23 -11.19 -24.79 -18.23
C MET A 23 -11.51 -24.15 -16.88
N LEU A 24 -11.70 -25.00 -15.88
CA LEU A 24 -11.21 -24.73 -14.55
C LEU A 24 -9.71 -24.54 -14.80
N THR A 25 -9.34 -23.32 -15.21
CA THR A 25 -8.12 -22.76 -14.67
C THR A 25 -8.25 -23.06 -13.19
N PRO A 26 -7.29 -23.75 -12.56
CA PRO A 26 -7.24 -23.70 -11.13
C PRO A 26 -7.28 -22.21 -10.82
N ILE A 27 -8.44 -21.76 -10.35
CA ILE A 27 -8.49 -20.56 -9.57
C ILE A 27 -7.64 -21.04 -8.40
N ASP A 28 -6.36 -20.65 -8.39
CA ASP A 28 -5.46 -20.80 -7.24
C ASP A 28 -5.96 -19.87 -6.11
N VAL A 29 -7.25 -19.95 -5.83
CA VAL A 29 -7.91 -19.43 -4.65
C VAL A 29 -7.61 -20.48 -3.58
N TYR A 30 -6.58 -20.13 -2.81
CA TYR A 30 -6.26 -20.67 -1.49
C TYR A 30 -5.66 -22.08 -1.44
N ALA A 31 -4.36 -22.20 -1.73
CA ALA A 31 -3.47 -23.02 -0.91
C ALA A 31 -2.00 -22.63 -1.12
N ASN A 32 -1.34 -22.29 -0.01
CA ASN A 32 0.12 -22.17 0.17
C ASN A 32 0.82 -20.96 -0.46
N HIS A 33 0.70 -19.81 0.20
CA HIS A 33 1.76 -18.86 0.61
C HIS A 33 1.08 -17.51 0.95
N THR A 34 0.56 -17.34 2.18
CA THR A 34 0.08 -16.04 2.67
C THR A 34 1.18 -15.32 3.44
N PRO A 35 1.80 -14.27 2.87
CA PRO A 35 2.40 -13.21 3.66
C PRO A 35 1.94 -11.85 3.12
N TRP A 36 0.65 -11.57 3.12
CA TRP A 36 0.15 -10.31 2.57
C TRP A 36 -0.12 -9.36 3.72
N TYR A 37 0.78 -8.39 3.91
CA TYR A 37 0.59 -7.24 4.78
C TYR A 37 -0.50 -6.29 4.22
N GLY A 38 -1.55 -6.82 3.61
CA GLY A 38 -2.75 -6.07 3.25
C GLY A 38 -3.61 -5.84 4.49
N GLY A 39 -3.97 -4.59 4.73
CA GLY A 39 -4.87 -4.12 5.77
C GLY A 39 -6.23 -3.71 5.23
N PRO A 40 -7.03 -2.98 6.01
CA PRO A 40 -8.36 -2.54 5.58
C PRO A 40 -8.24 -1.51 4.44
N ALA A 41 -9.22 -1.48 3.53
CA ALA A 41 -9.35 -0.43 2.52
C ALA A 41 -9.95 0.87 3.09
N LEU A 42 -9.67 2.00 2.45
CA LEU A 42 -10.34 3.28 2.75
C LEU A 42 -11.83 3.20 2.43
N THR A 43 -12.66 3.73 3.33
CA THR A 43 -14.10 3.90 3.06
C THR A 43 -14.27 4.82 1.84
N ASN A 44 -15.08 4.38 0.87
CA ASN A 44 -15.28 5.05 -0.43
C ASN A 44 -14.00 5.17 -1.27
N SER A 45 -12.96 4.41 -0.92
CA SER A 45 -11.65 4.41 -1.56
C SER A 45 -11.03 5.79 -1.75
N ARG A 46 -11.26 6.70 -0.80
CA ARG A 46 -10.79 8.08 -0.89
C ARG A 46 -10.26 8.59 0.44
N ALA A 47 -9.11 9.24 0.40
CA ALA A 47 -8.61 10.09 1.47
C ALA A 47 -8.27 11.48 0.92
N ASP A 48 -8.70 12.51 1.64
CA ASP A 48 -8.32 13.89 1.38
C ASP A 48 -7.32 14.34 2.46
N LEU A 49 -6.14 14.77 2.04
CA LEU A 49 -4.98 15.09 2.87
C LEU A 49 -4.80 16.61 2.99
N TYR A 50 -4.84 17.10 4.22
CA TYR A 50 -4.53 18.48 4.58
C TYR A 50 -3.07 18.58 5.05
N PHE A 51 -2.30 19.49 4.44
CA PHE A 51 -0.89 19.71 4.78
C PHE A 51 -0.75 20.83 5.81
N HIS A 52 -0.35 20.47 7.03
CA HIS A 52 -0.20 21.41 8.13
C HIS A 52 1.13 22.19 8.02
N SER A 53 1.12 23.46 8.43
CA SER A 53 2.28 24.36 8.33
C SER A 53 3.50 23.90 9.15
N SER A 54 3.30 23.03 10.15
CA SER A 54 4.40 22.47 10.96
C SER A 54 5.40 21.66 10.14
N LEU A 55 5.08 21.26 8.90
CA LEU A 55 6.07 20.67 7.98
C LEU A 55 7.28 21.59 7.72
N ASN A 56 7.17 22.91 7.95
CA ASN A 56 8.33 23.81 7.94
C ASN A 56 9.37 23.49 9.04
N ASN A 57 9.00 22.75 10.08
CA ASN A 57 9.92 22.38 11.16
C ASN A 57 10.80 21.17 10.82
N LEU A 58 10.57 20.51 9.68
CA LEU A 58 11.42 19.41 9.23
C LEU A 58 12.76 19.94 8.73
N SER A 59 13.85 19.33 9.19
CA SER A 59 15.19 19.51 8.61
C SER A 59 15.29 18.67 7.35
N ILE A 60 15.27 19.31 6.17
CA ILE A 60 15.37 18.65 4.87
C ILE A 60 16.56 19.23 4.11
N ASP A 61 17.48 18.36 3.68
CA ASP A 61 18.76 18.73 3.05
C ASP A 61 19.57 19.72 3.90
N GLY A 62 19.51 19.57 5.23
CA GLY A 62 20.24 20.41 6.18
C GLY A 62 19.62 21.77 6.47
N SER A 63 18.36 22.02 6.07
CA SER A 63 17.65 23.29 6.35
C SER A 63 16.21 23.07 6.77
N THR A 64 15.68 23.95 7.63
CA THR A 64 14.24 24.05 7.95
C THR A 64 13.53 25.00 6.98
N ASN A 65 12.23 25.24 7.20
CA ASN A 65 11.33 25.99 6.32
C ASN A 65 11.17 25.37 4.92
N GLN A 66 11.13 24.03 4.87
CA GLN A 66 11.09 23.24 3.64
C GLN A 66 9.69 22.64 3.37
N PHE A 67 8.61 23.32 3.76
CA PHE A 67 7.22 22.85 3.56
C PHE A 67 6.97 22.33 2.14
N ALA A 68 7.42 23.07 1.11
CA ALA A 68 7.21 22.70 -0.28
C ALA A 68 7.86 21.35 -0.64
N LYS A 69 9.06 21.07 -0.10
CA LYS A 69 9.74 19.78 -0.32
C LYS A 69 8.99 18.65 0.37
N ALA A 70 8.60 18.84 1.63
CA ALA A 70 7.84 17.85 2.38
C ALA A 70 6.52 17.51 1.68
N LYS A 71 5.75 18.54 1.30
CA LYS A 71 4.51 18.40 0.56
C LYS A 71 4.72 17.67 -0.76
N SER A 72 5.72 18.08 -1.55
CA SER A 72 6.03 17.46 -2.84
C SER A 72 6.36 15.97 -2.70
N SER A 73 7.10 15.56 -1.66
CA SER A 73 7.41 14.15 -1.44
C SER A 73 6.19 13.31 -1.10
N THR A 74 5.30 13.84 -0.26
CA THR A 74 4.02 13.19 0.05
C THR A 74 3.10 13.13 -1.17
N GLU A 75 2.99 14.19 -1.97
CA GLU A 75 2.17 14.23 -3.19
C GLU A 75 2.65 13.23 -4.25
N ALA A 76 3.97 13.03 -4.36
CA ALA A 76 4.52 11.99 -5.21
C ALA A 76 4.08 10.58 -4.74
N ALA A 77 4.08 10.32 -3.43
CA ALA A 77 3.56 9.06 -2.89
C ALA A 77 2.06 8.89 -3.14
N MET A 78 1.27 9.96 -2.96
CA MET A 78 -0.16 9.96 -3.27
C MET A 78 -0.44 9.59 -4.73
N THR A 79 0.34 10.16 -5.65
CA THR A 79 0.25 9.88 -7.09
C THR A 79 0.58 8.42 -7.38
N THR A 80 1.66 7.89 -6.79
CA THR A 80 2.07 6.50 -6.96
C THR A 80 0.95 5.53 -6.58
N TYR A 81 0.37 5.66 -5.38
CA TYR A 81 -0.69 4.75 -4.93
C TYR A 81 -1.99 4.88 -5.72
N THR A 82 -2.38 6.10 -6.09
CA THR A 82 -3.55 6.34 -6.96
C THR A 82 -3.40 5.63 -8.31
N ASN A 83 -2.19 5.68 -8.89
CA ASN A 83 -1.89 5.04 -10.18
C ASN A 83 -1.84 3.52 -10.07
N ILE A 84 -1.21 2.98 -9.01
CA ILE A 84 -1.12 1.53 -8.79
C ILE A 84 -2.50 0.92 -8.62
N ALA A 85 -3.38 1.57 -7.86
CA ALA A 85 -4.75 1.14 -7.68
C ALA A 85 -5.65 1.41 -8.90
N ASN A 86 -5.10 1.88 -10.03
CA ASN A 86 -5.84 2.18 -11.25
C ASN A 86 -7.09 3.06 -11.02
N SER A 87 -6.95 4.10 -10.19
CA SER A 87 -8.04 4.99 -9.75
C SER A 87 -9.11 4.36 -8.84
N ASN A 88 -9.00 3.08 -8.46
CA ASN A 88 -9.85 2.48 -7.43
C ASN A 88 -9.51 2.99 -6.03
N LEU A 89 -8.39 3.71 -5.85
CA LEU A 89 -8.02 4.50 -4.67
C LEU A 89 -7.72 5.94 -5.13
N ILE A 90 -8.23 6.93 -4.41
CA ILE A 90 -7.96 8.34 -4.62
C ILE A 90 -7.35 8.95 -3.37
N LEU A 91 -6.10 9.39 -3.49
CA LEU A 91 -5.44 10.24 -2.49
C LEU A 91 -5.37 11.66 -3.04
N ALA A 92 -6.13 12.58 -2.46
CA ALA A 92 -6.26 13.96 -2.95
C ALA A 92 -5.81 14.97 -1.90
N THR A 93 -5.41 16.16 -2.33
CA THR A 93 -5.10 17.26 -1.41
C THR A 93 -6.36 18.06 -1.07
N THR A 94 -6.39 18.66 0.12
CA THR A 94 -7.42 19.63 0.51
C THR A 94 -6.80 20.83 1.20
N SER A 95 -7.40 22.01 1.01
CA SER A 95 -7.00 23.24 1.70
C SER A 95 -7.61 23.40 3.09
N THR A 96 -8.59 22.55 3.44
CA THR A 96 -9.34 22.65 4.69
C THR A 96 -9.00 21.51 5.64
N TYR A 97 -8.60 21.86 6.86
CA TYR A 97 -8.62 20.94 7.99
C TYR A 97 -10.07 20.63 8.38
N GLY A 98 -10.36 19.41 8.83
CA GLY A 98 -11.70 19.07 9.31
C GLY A 98 -11.96 17.57 9.43
N THR A 99 -13.19 17.25 9.86
CA THR A 99 -13.64 15.88 10.08
C THR A 99 -13.48 15.01 8.83
N GLY A 100 -12.93 13.81 9.02
CA GLY A 100 -12.73 12.83 7.95
C GLY A 100 -11.53 13.09 7.04
N LYS A 101 -10.78 14.18 7.26
CA LYS A 101 -9.55 14.49 6.52
C LYS A 101 -8.33 13.91 7.22
N TYR A 102 -7.35 13.50 6.42
CA TYR A 102 -6.04 13.12 6.93
C TYR A 102 -5.19 14.37 7.13
N VAL A 103 -4.40 14.41 8.20
CA VAL A 103 -3.50 15.52 8.48
C VAL A 103 -2.07 15.07 8.24
N VAL A 104 -1.38 15.75 7.33
CA VAL A 104 0.06 15.56 7.11
C VAL A 104 0.81 16.64 7.86
N TYR A 105 1.61 16.26 8.86
CA TYR A 105 2.26 17.23 9.73
C TYR A 105 3.62 16.75 10.24
N ALA A 106 4.41 17.67 10.80
CA ALA A 106 5.61 17.32 11.55
C ALA A 106 5.37 17.47 13.05
N GLY A 107 5.94 16.57 13.84
CA GLY A 107 5.94 16.61 15.30
C GLY A 107 7.11 15.86 15.90
N ASP A 108 7.34 16.07 17.20
CA ASP A 108 8.40 15.38 17.92
C ASP A 108 7.97 13.94 18.26
N LEU A 109 8.65 12.95 17.68
CA LEU A 109 8.47 11.52 18.02
C LEU A 109 9.59 11.01 18.95
N GLY A 110 10.47 11.91 19.42
CA GLY A 110 11.63 11.59 20.21
C GLY A 110 12.86 11.24 19.35
N PHE A 111 14.04 11.47 19.94
CA PHE A 111 15.32 11.19 19.28
C PHE A 111 15.54 9.70 18.97
N PHE A 112 14.97 8.81 19.76
CA PHE A 112 15.01 7.35 19.54
C PHE A 112 13.69 6.81 18.98
N GLY A 113 12.72 7.68 18.66
CA GLY A 113 11.46 7.28 18.07
C GLY A 113 11.53 7.03 16.57
N PRO A 114 10.40 6.69 15.94
CA PRO A 114 10.37 6.39 14.51
C PRO A 114 10.66 7.64 13.65
N SER A 115 10.99 7.42 12.37
CA SER A 115 11.17 8.53 11.42
C SER A 115 9.85 9.19 11.04
N GLY A 116 8.80 8.40 10.98
CA GLY A 116 7.44 8.82 10.72
C GLY A 116 6.48 7.75 11.23
N GLU A 117 5.20 8.08 11.17
CA GLU A 117 4.12 7.13 11.43
C GLU A 117 2.87 7.64 10.73
N ALA A 118 1.99 6.71 10.37
CA ALA A 118 0.70 7.01 9.81
C ALA A 118 -0.36 6.06 10.33
N THR A 119 -1.58 6.56 10.38
CA THR A 119 -2.74 5.76 10.73
C THR A 119 -3.21 4.92 9.56
N TYR A 120 -3.75 3.75 9.86
CA TYR A 120 -4.42 2.89 8.88
C TYR A 120 -5.71 3.52 8.35
N PRO A 121 -6.31 2.93 7.29
CA PRO A 121 -7.60 3.37 6.79
C PRO A 121 -8.67 3.32 7.87
N ASN A 122 -9.47 4.38 7.91
CA ASN A 122 -10.64 4.53 8.80
C ASN A 122 -10.33 4.66 10.29
N ASP A 123 -9.05 4.72 10.68
CA ASP A 123 -8.65 5.18 12.01
C ASP A 123 -9.27 6.55 12.30
N PRO A 124 -9.76 6.83 13.52
CA PRO A 124 -10.35 8.12 13.87
C PRO A 124 -9.35 9.27 13.86
N GLU A 125 -8.05 9.03 14.11
CA GLU A 125 -7.04 10.09 14.24
C GLU A 125 -6.56 10.63 12.88
N ARG A 126 -6.55 9.78 11.83
CA ARG A 126 -6.29 10.13 10.43
C ARG A 126 -5.09 11.05 10.23
N TYR A 127 -3.89 10.50 10.34
CA TYR A 127 -2.69 11.30 10.12
C TYR A 127 -1.55 10.59 9.41
N VAL A 128 -0.64 11.42 8.93
CA VAL A 128 0.73 11.10 8.55
C VAL A 128 1.63 12.10 9.27
N ARG A 129 2.49 11.60 10.16
CA ARG A 129 3.35 12.42 11.02
C ARG A 129 4.81 12.12 10.73
N TYR A 130 5.60 13.16 10.47
CA TYR A 130 7.05 13.07 10.31
C TYR A 130 7.78 13.59 11.55
N ASN A 131 8.86 12.91 11.95
CA ASN A 131 9.60 13.23 13.17
C ASN A 131 10.51 14.45 12.98
N THR A 132 10.35 15.50 13.78
CA THR A 132 11.22 16.68 13.77
C THR A 132 12.61 16.45 14.36
N GLN A 133 12.84 15.34 15.06
CA GLN A 133 14.15 14.94 15.59
C GLN A 133 15.02 14.21 14.55
N ARG A 134 14.56 14.12 13.31
CA ARG A 134 15.29 13.52 12.18
C ARG A 134 15.72 14.59 11.19
N SER A 135 16.86 14.32 10.56
CA SER A 135 17.27 15.04 9.35
C SER A 135 16.94 14.17 8.15
N PHE A 136 16.24 14.76 7.19
CA PHE A 136 15.87 14.11 5.95
C PHE A 136 16.69 14.66 4.79
N GLY A 137 16.87 13.85 3.77
CA GLY A 137 17.33 14.24 2.46
C GLY A 137 16.28 13.97 1.40
N THR A 138 16.36 14.70 0.30
CA THR A 138 15.62 14.41 -0.93
C THR A 138 16.26 13.31 -1.78
N THR A 139 17.51 12.95 -1.46
CA THR A 139 18.27 11.86 -2.07
C THR A 139 18.91 10.98 -0.98
N GLY A 140 19.45 9.82 -1.36
CA GLY A 140 20.05 8.85 -0.43
C GLY A 140 19.08 7.74 -0.02
N GLY A 141 19.41 7.01 1.05
CA GLY A 141 18.60 5.89 1.53
C GLY A 141 18.38 5.97 3.03
N CYS A 142 18.95 5.01 3.75
CA CYS A 142 18.84 4.94 5.20
C CYS A 142 20.11 5.52 5.84
N SER A 143 19.96 6.10 7.02
CA SER A 143 21.08 6.59 7.83
C SER A 143 21.10 5.85 9.16
N SER A 144 22.29 5.52 9.65
CA SER A 144 22.46 4.84 10.93
C SER A 144 23.24 5.73 11.88
N PHE A 145 22.71 5.94 13.08
CA PHE A 145 23.36 6.72 14.13
C PHE A 145 23.27 5.99 15.47
N PHE A 146 24.40 5.79 16.15
CA PHE A 146 24.50 4.97 17.37
C PHE A 146 23.80 3.59 17.28
N GLY A 147 23.90 2.92 16.12
CA GLY A 147 23.28 1.61 15.90
C GLY A 147 21.77 1.64 15.56
N TYR A 148 21.14 2.82 15.55
CA TYR A 148 19.74 3.00 15.12
C TYR A 148 19.71 3.40 13.65
N THR A 149 19.04 2.59 12.82
CA THR A 149 18.83 2.91 11.40
C THR A 149 17.48 3.58 11.22
N TYR A 150 17.48 4.76 10.61
CA TYR A 150 16.30 5.57 10.35
C TYR A 150 16.21 5.94 8.87
N ALA A 151 15.01 6.31 8.41
CA ALA A 151 14.82 6.79 7.05
C ALA A 151 15.40 8.20 6.92
N TYR A 152 16.42 8.35 6.07
CA TYR A 152 16.94 9.66 5.67
C TYR A 152 16.22 10.16 4.43
N ASN A 153 15.93 9.29 3.46
CA ASN A 153 15.20 9.66 2.25
C ASN A 153 13.71 9.94 2.55
N LEU A 154 13.31 11.22 2.46
CA LEU A 154 11.93 11.64 2.70
C LEU A 154 10.96 11.06 1.68
N GLN A 155 11.41 10.83 0.44
CA GLN A 155 10.59 10.24 -0.61
C GLN A 155 10.26 8.77 -0.29
N TRP A 156 11.22 8.00 0.23
CA TRP A 156 10.94 6.63 0.70
C TRP A 156 9.96 6.66 1.86
N LEU A 157 10.22 7.50 2.87
CA LEU A 157 9.38 7.57 4.06
C LEU A 157 7.94 7.98 3.70
N ALA A 158 7.78 8.95 2.80
CA ALA A 158 6.46 9.35 2.32
C ALA A 158 5.71 8.17 1.68
N HIS A 159 6.36 7.34 0.88
CA HIS A 159 5.74 6.14 0.31
C HIS A 159 5.43 5.07 1.38
N HIS A 160 6.30 4.90 2.37
CA HIS A 160 6.06 4.00 3.49
C HIS A 160 4.81 4.41 4.28
N GLU A 161 4.78 5.66 4.76
CA GLU A 161 3.67 6.15 5.58
C GLU A 161 2.34 6.22 4.80
N LEU A 162 2.38 6.60 3.52
CA LEU A 162 1.19 6.60 2.68
C LEU A 162 0.74 5.19 2.31
N GLY A 163 1.63 4.20 2.37
CA GLY A 163 1.24 2.80 2.28
C GLY A 163 0.31 2.41 3.42
N HIS A 164 0.63 2.79 4.66
CA HIS A 164 -0.27 2.62 5.80
C HIS A 164 -1.60 3.34 5.58
N THR A 165 -1.59 4.60 5.15
CA THR A 165 -2.83 5.33 4.83
C THR A 165 -3.63 4.68 3.70
N SER A 166 -2.97 3.96 2.80
CA SER A 166 -3.61 3.24 1.68
C SER A 166 -4.09 1.84 2.07
N GLY A 167 -3.75 1.33 3.25
CA GLY A 167 -4.17 0.00 3.70
C GLY A 167 -3.08 -1.07 3.60
N LEU A 168 -1.80 -0.71 3.57
CA LEU A 168 -0.70 -1.66 3.73
C LEU A 168 -0.23 -1.68 5.19
N ALA A 169 -0.02 -2.85 5.76
CA ALA A 169 0.71 -3.08 6.99
C ALA A 169 2.21 -3.21 6.71
N HIS A 170 3.01 -3.38 7.77
CA HIS A 170 4.43 -3.64 7.61
C HIS A 170 4.69 -4.99 6.93
N ALA A 171 5.58 -4.98 5.94
CA ALA A 171 6.20 -6.16 5.37
C ALA A 171 7.24 -6.76 6.32
N GLN A 172 7.57 -8.04 6.15
CA GLN A 172 8.69 -8.61 6.89
C GLN A 172 9.98 -7.90 6.52
N GLN A 173 10.86 -7.69 7.51
CA GLN A 173 12.08 -6.93 7.29
C GLN A 173 12.95 -7.49 6.15
N SER A 174 12.93 -8.80 5.88
CA SER A 174 13.66 -9.47 4.79
C SER A 174 13.14 -9.20 3.38
N GLU A 175 11.95 -8.62 3.24
CA GLU A 175 11.31 -8.43 1.93
C GLU A 175 11.87 -7.23 1.17
N THR A 176 11.73 -7.28 -0.15
CA THR A 176 11.96 -6.14 -1.05
C THR A 176 10.65 -5.38 -1.17
N SER A 177 10.39 -4.54 -0.16
CA SER A 177 9.15 -3.79 -0.01
C SER A 177 9.47 -2.42 0.57
N THR A 178 8.72 -1.40 0.16
CA THR A 178 8.78 -0.08 0.79
C THR A 178 8.11 -0.09 2.17
N MET A 179 7.28 -1.09 2.47
CA MET A 179 6.59 -1.29 3.74
C MET A 179 7.41 -2.04 4.80
N VAL A 180 8.70 -2.29 4.59
CA VAL A 180 9.55 -2.83 5.67
C VAL A 180 9.73 -1.80 6.79
N PRO A 181 9.63 -2.18 8.08
CA PRO A 181 9.52 -1.22 9.19
C PRO A 181 10.81 -0.44 9.43
N ASN A 182 11.98 -1.07 9.28
CA ASN A 182 13.24 -0.34 9.26
C ASN A 182 13.66 -0.11 7.81
N CYS A 183 13.95 1.14 7.48
CA CYS A 183 14.50 1.53 6.19
C CYS A 183 15.66 0.59 5.83
N LYS A 184 15.62 0.03 4.61
CA LYS A 184 16.59 -0.97 4.15
C LYS A 184 17.33 -0.64 2.86
N SER A 185 16.97 0.45 2.18
CA SER A 185 17.49 0.71 0.85
C SER A 185 17.42 2.20 0.47
N THR A 186 17.79 2.49 -0.77
CA THR A 186 17.70 3.80 -1.40
C THR A 186 16.47 3.96 -2.28
N TRP A 187 15.55 2.98 -2.32
CA TRP A 187 14.39 3.06 -3.20
C TRP A 187 13.52 4.24 -2.77
N SER A 188 13.14 5.08 -3.73
CA SER A 188 12.25 6.20 -3.50
C SER A 188 10.82 5.90 -3.98
N THR A 189 10.53 4.64 -4.35
CA THR A 189 9.28 4.22 -4.97
C THR A 189 8.78 2.90 -4.40
N VAL A 190 7.48 2.66 -4.54
CA VAL A 190 6.79 1.41 -4.21
C VAL A 190 7.38 0.26 -5.03
N GLN A 191 7.57 -0.91 -4.41
CA GLN A 191 8.10 -2.10 -5.07
C GLN A 191 6.98 -2.91 -5.73
N SER A 192 7.32 -3.86 -6.61
CA SER A 192 6.32 -4.67 -7.32
C SER A 192 5.41 -5.46 -6.37
N HIS A 193 5.96 -5.96 -5.26
CA HIS A 193 5.19 -6.68 -4.24
C HIS A 193 4.15 -5.78 -3.56
N ASP A 194 4.56 -4.58 -3.14
CA ASP A 194 3.65 -3.59 -2.56
C ASP A 194 2.52 -3.25 -3.55
N SER A 195 2.87 -3.13 -4.83
CA SER A 195 1.93 -2.80 -5.91
C SER A 195 0.86 -3.88 -6.10
N ALA A 196 1.27 -5.15 -6.05
CA ALA A 196 0.35 -6.29 -6.13
C ALA A 196 -0.62 -6.33 -4.94
N VAL A 197 -0.15 -6.00 -3.73
CA VAL A 197 -1.02 -5.95 -2.53
C VAL A 197 -2.04 -4.82 -2.63
N ILE A 198 -1.63 -3.62 -3.05
CA ILE A 198 -2.56 -2.49 -3.22
C ILE A 198 -3.67 -2.84 -4.22
N ALA A 199 -3.35 -3.49 -5.33
CA ALA A 199 -4.33 -3.92 -6.32
C ALA A 199 -5.25 -5.06 -5.83
N LEU A 200 -4.94 -5.70 -4.70
CA LEU A 200 -5.85 -6.65 -4.03
C LEU A 200 -6.72 -5.95 -2.98
N VAL A 201 -6.25 -4.83 -2.41
CA VAL A 201 -7.01 -4.02 -1.45
C VAL A 201 -8.12 -3.21 -2.15
N TYR A 202 -7.90 -2.78 -3.41
CA TYR A 202 -8.82 -1.94 -4.21
C TYR A 202 -8.99 -2.47 -5.64
#